data_AF-A0A915U0B6-F1
#
_entry.id   AF-A0A915U0B6-F1
#
_cell.length_a   1.000
_cell.length_b   1.000
_cell.length_c   1.000
_cell.angle_alpha   90.00
_cell.angle_beta   90.00
_cell.angle_gamma   90.00
#
_symmetry.space_group_name_H-M   'P 1'
#
loop_
_entity.id
_entity.type
_entity.pdbx_description
1 polymer ?
#
loop_
_entity_poly.entity_id
_entity_poly.type
_entity_poly.pdbx_seq_one_letter_code
_entity_poly.pdbx_strand_id
1 'polypeptide(L)' 'MLVSRELKKLEKEMPGLTINRIDIVTHPGRAWKDGVRMIPTLRAGEQTLSGIFLSPEQIRAFVAKAREK' A
#
# COMPACT_ATOMS: atom_id res chain seq x y z
N MET A 1 -4.78 11.60 -4.62
CA MET A 1 -4.64 10.31 -5.33
C MET A 1 -5.76 9.35 -4.94
N LEU A 2 -6.29 8.59 -5.90
CA LEU A 2 -7.37 7.60 -5.69
C LEU A 2 -7.01 6.52 -4.66
N VAL A 3 -5.75 6.05 -4.71
CA VAL A 3 -5.21 5.02 -3.81
C VAL A 3 -5.36 5.41 -2.33
N SER A 4 -4.96 6.63 -1.96
CA SER A 4 -5.03 7.10 -0.58
C SER A 4 -6.46 7.22 -0.05
N ARG A 5 -7.43 7.48 -0.94
CA ARG A 5 -8.86 7.59 -0.60
C ARG A 5 -9.46 6.21 -0.34
N GLU A 6 -9.15 5.23 -1.18
CA GLU A 6 -9.61 3.85 -0.99
C GLU A 6 -8.99 3.20 0.24
N LEU A 7 -7.69 3.40 0.48
CA LEU A 7 -7.04 2.97 1.73
C LEU A 7 -7.74 3.53 2.97
N LYS A 8 -8.05 4.83 2.98
CA LYS A 8 -8.74 5.47 4.12
C LYS A 8 -10.17 4.93 4.32
N LYS A 9 -10.85 4.48 3.26
CA LYS A 9 -12.13 3.78 3.40
C LYS A 9 -11.93 2.40 4.04
N LEU A 10 -10.94 1.64 3.55
CA LEU A 10 -10.62 0.32 4.10
C LEU A 10 -10.24 0.39 5.59
N GLU A 11 -9.52 1.43 6.01
CA GLU A 11 -9.22 1.68 7.43
C GLU A 11 -10.48 1.86 8.29
N LYS A 12 -11.52 2.50 7.75
CA LYS A 12 -12.82 2.66 8.43
C LYS A 12 -13.65 1.39 8.42
N GLU A 13 -13.58 0.62 7.33
CA GLU A 13 -14.31 -0.65 7.18
C GLU A 13 -13.65 -1.79 7.98
N MET A 14 -12.35 -1.67 8.30
CA MET A 14 -11.56 -2.72 8.94
C MET A 14 -10.80 -2.17 10.16
N PRO A 15 -11.41 -2.19 11.37
CA PRO A 15 -10.74 -1.77 12.61
C PRO A 15 -9.62 -2.77 12.95
N GLY A 16 -8.39 -2.42 12.59
CA GLY A 16 -7.20 -3.27 12.70
C GLY A 16 -6.21 -3.08 11.54
N LEU A 17 -6.66 -2.50 10.43
CA LEU A 17 -5.77 -2.11 9.34
C LEU A 17 -5.00 -0.85 9.72
N THR A 18 -3.68 -0.96 9.89
CA THR A 18 -2.80 0.20 10.11
C THR A 18 -2.16 0.62 8.79
N ILE A 19 -2.45 1.83 8.31
CA ILE A 19 -1.94 2.32 7.02
C ILE A 19 -0.77 3.27 7.28
N ASN A 20 0.45 2.77 7.11
CA ASN A 20 1.64 3.59 7.24
C ASN A 20 2.02 4.21 5.89
N ARG A 21 1.89 5.52 5.75
CA ARG A 21 2.27 6.24 4.53
C ARG A 21 3.74 6.60 4.60
N ILE A 22 4.54 5.98 3.74
CA ILE A 22 5.95 6.34 3.57
C ILE A 22 6.04 7.23 2.35
N ASP A 23 6.40 8.49 2.57
CA ASP A 23 6.65 9.41 1.48
C ASP A 23 8.07 9.17 0.94
N ILE A 24 8.16 8.50 -0.20
CA ILE A 24 9.43 8.07 -0.79
C ILE A 24 10.35 9.23 -1.18
N VAL A 25 9.80 10.43 -1.39
CA VAL A 25 10.58 11.64 -1.69
C VAL A 25 11.34 12.11 -0.45
N THR A 26 10.72 11.96 0.72
CA THR A 26 11.32 12.34 2.01
C THR A 26 12.25 11.26 2.59
N HIS A 27 12.05 9.99 2.23
CA HIS A 27 12.83 8.86 2.74
C HIS A 27 13.31 7.91 1.63
N PRO A 28 14.12 8.39 0.66
CA PRO A 28 14.53 7.62 -0.50
C PRO A 28 15.34 6.37 -0.12
N GLY A 29 16.21 6.46 0.90
CA GLY A 29 16.98 5.32 1.37
C GLY A 29 16.13 4.16 1.93
N ARG A 30 14.97 4.47 2.52
CA ARG A 30 14.02 3.46 3.01
C ARG A 30 13.29 2.79 1.84
N ALA A 31 12.84 3.59 0.88
CA ALA A 31 12.19 3.09 -0.33
C ALA A 31 13.08 2.08 -1.09
N TRP A 32 14.36 2.40 -1.25
CA TRP A 32 15.31 1.53 -1.94
C TRP A 32 15.61 0.24 -1.16
N LYS A 33 15.80 0.32 0.16
CA LYS A 33 15.95 -0.87 1.02
C LYS A 33 14.74 -1.79 0.97
N ASP A 34 13.56 -1.20 0.84
CA ASP A 34 12.29 -1.92 0.73
C ASP A 34 11.99 -2.38 -0.72
N GLY A 35 12.93 -2.22 -1.65
CA GLY A 35 12.77 -2.63 -3.05
C GLY A 35 11.78 -1.79 -3.87
N VAL A 36 11.32 -0.66 -3.32
CA VAL A 36 10.37 0.24 -3.94
C VAL A 36 11.08 1.07 -5.00
N ARG A 37 11.02 0.59 -6.25
CA ARG A 37 11.60 1.26 -7.43
C ARG A 37 10.60 2.12 -8.20
N MET A 38 9.31 2.01 -7.89
CA MET A 38 8.24 2.68 -8.61
C MET A 38 7.13 3.12 -7.64
N ILE A 39 6.39 4.17 -8.01
CA ILE A 39 5.18 4.60 -7.31
C ILE A 39 3.99 4.67 -8.26
N PRO A 40 2.76 4.46 -7.76
CA PRO A 40 2.39 4.03 -6.39
C PRO A 40 2.76 2.57 -6.06
N THR A 41 3.19 2.34 -4.82
CA THR A 41 3.49 0.99 -4.27
C THR A 41 2.87 0.81 -2.89
N LEU A 42 2.25 -0.35 -2.67
CA LEU A 42 1.69 -0.81 -1.40
C LEU A 42 2.48 -2.01 -0.92
N ARG A 43 2.77 -2.06 0.39
CA ARG A 43 3.49 -3.20 1.00
C ARG A 43 2.73 -3.67 2.23
N ALA A 44 2.65 -4.99 2.39
CA ALA A 44 2.14 -5.65 3.58
C ALA A 44 3.04 -6.84 3.90
N GLY A 45 3.84 -6.73 4.97
CA GLY A 45 4.87 -7.72 5.30
C GLY A 45 5.89 -7.92 4.16
N GLU A 46 5.99 -9.15 3.67
CA GLU A 46 6.84 -9.52 2.53
C GLU A 46 6.17 -9.31 1.16
N GLN A 47 4.86 -9.05 1.12
CA GLN A 47 4.13 -8.83 -0.12
C GLN A 47 4.19 -7.37 -0.54
N THR A 48 4.38 -7.13 -1.83
CA THR A 48 4.45 -5.80 -2.41
C THR A 48 3.60 -5.75 -3.68
N LEU A 49 2.76 -4.73 -3.78
CA LEU A 49 1.96 -4.39 -4.96
C LEU A 49 2.47 -3.05 -5.50
N SER A 50 3.15 -3.08 -6.64
CA SER A 50 3.71 -1.89 -7.31
C SER A 50 3.02 -1.71 -8.66
N GLY A 51 2.66 -0.48 -9.04
CA GLY A 51 2.01 -0.22 -10.33
C GLY A 51 1.93 1.27 -10.65
N ILE A 52 1.88 1.64 -11.93
CA ILE A 52 1.73 3.05 -12.35
C ILE A 52 0.32 3.54 -12.01
N PHE A 53 -0.65 2.63 -12.08
CA PHE A 53 -2.03 2.83 -11.68
C PHE A 53 -2.49 1.61 -10.88
N LEU A 54 -2.91 1.83 -9.64
CA LEU A 54 -3.49 0.78 -8.80
C LEU A 54 -4.99 0.99 -8.75
N SER A 55 -5.74 0.06 -9.34
CA SER A 55 -7.20 0.11 -9.32
C SER A 55 -7.72 -0.21 -7.90
N PRO A 56 -8.89 0.35 -7.51
CA PRO A 56 -9.51 0.07 -6.21
C PRO A 56 -9.64 -1.43 -5.90
N GLU A 57 -10.00 -2.23 -6.90
CA GLU A 57 -10.14 -3.68 -6.79
C GLU A 57 -8.82 -4.38 -6.48
N GLN A 58 -7.71 -3.95 -7.11
CA GLN A 58 -6.38 -4.51 -6.82
C GLN A 58 -5.94 -4.19 -5.40
N ILE A 59 -6.22 -2.97 -4.92
CA ILE A 59 -5.93 -2.55 -3.54
C ILE A 59 -6.73 -3.41 -2.56
N ARG A 60 -8.04 -3.59 -2.82
CA ARG A 60 -8.92 -4.43 -1.98
C ARG A 60 -8.46 -5.88 -1.95
N ALA A 61 -8.17 -6.47 -3.10
CA ALA A 61 -7.70 -7.84 -3.20
C ALA A 61 -6.34 -8.04 -2.50
N PHE A 62 -5.43 -7.07 -2.62
CA PHE A 62 -4.14 -7.10 -1.94
C PHE A 62 -4.29 -7.01 -0.41
N VAL A 63 -5.12 -6.10 0.09
CA VAL A 63 -5.38 -5.95 1.53
C VAL A 63 -6.07 -7.19 2.09
N ALA A 64 -7.04 -7.77 1.36
CA ALA A 64 -7.68 -9.02 1.75
C ALA A 64 -6.67 -10.16 1.85
N LYS A 65 -5.84 -10.36 0.81
CA LYS A 65 -4.80 -11.40 0.78
C LYS A 65 -3.75 -11.22 1.87
N ALA A 66 -3.39 -9.97 2.18
CA ALA A 66 -2.42 -9.65 3.22
C ALA A 66 -2.93 -9.96 4.63
N ARG A 67 -4.26 -10.01 4.82
CA ARG A 67 -4.90 -10.32 6.11
C ARG A 67 -5.09 -11.83 6.34
N GLU A 68 -5.13 -12.62 5.27
CA GLU A 68 -5.25 -14.09 5.36
C GLU A 68 -3.94 -14.79 5.79
N LYS A 69 -2.84 -14.04 5.92
CA LYS A 69 -1.56 -14.52 6.45
C LYS A 69 -1.31 -13.98 7.86
#